data_AF-A0A1B6KSS1-F1
#
_entry.id   AF-A0A1B6KSS1-F1
#
_cell.length_a   1.000
_cell.length_b   1.000
_cell.length_c   1.000
_cell.angle_alpha   90.00
_cell.angle_beta   90.00
_cell.angle_gamma   90.00
#
_symmetry.space_group_name_H-M   'P 1'
#
loop_
_entity.id
_entity.type
_entity.pdbx_description
1 polymer ?
#
loop_
_entity_poly.entity_id
_entity_poly.type
_entity_poly.pdbx_seq_one_letter_code
_entity_poly.pdbx_strand_id
1 'polypeptide(L)'
;VHVPEYRIPGTAAPDGSCSFTYRSSSRKKGEFNSPRYPSNYPSQTNCSYIFIATPNEQVTLVFDHFKVRADQANATAGSYGTSVCQEDWLEMYNMYRDGTEKLIGRYCGMTAPGPLDSTRGAV
;
A
#
# COMPACT_ATOMS: atom_id res chain seq x y z
N VAL A 1 -12.78 -23.02 -11.43
CA VAL A 1 -12.41 -21.60 -11.64
C VAL A 1 -11.62 -21.17 -10.42
N HIS A 2 -10.29 -21.17 -10.50
CA HIS A 2 -9.45 -20.70 -9.39
C HIS A 2 -9.59 -19.18 -9.34
N VAL A 3 -10.45 -18.69 -8.46
CA VAL A 3 -10.48 -17.27 -8.12
C VAL A 3 -9.23 -17.06 -7.28
N PRO A 4 -8.22 -16.28 -7.74
CA PRO A 4 -7.06 -16.03 -6.91
C PRO A 4 -7.54 -15.47 -5.56
N GLU A 5 -7.00 -15.99 -4.46
CA GLU A 5 -7.42 -15.67 -3.07
C GLU A 5 -7.44 -14.16 -2.76
N TYR A 6 -6.83 -13.37 -3.64
CA TYR A 6 -6.52 -11.99 -3.42
C TYR A 6 -7.76 -11.08 -3.47
N ARG A 7 -8.72 -11.27 -4.38
CA ARG A 7 -9.89 -10.35 -4.55
C ARG A 7 -9.52 -8.85 -4.48
N ILE A 8 -8.28 -8.50 -4.81
CA ILE A 8 -7.77 -7.13 -4.78
C ILE A 8 -8.17 -6.49 -6.10
N PRO A 9 -8.82 -5.31 -6.11
CA PRO A 9 -9.08 -4.58 -7.35
C PRO A 9 -7.76 -4.28 -8.09
N GLY A 10 -7.75 -4.28 -9.42
CA GLY A 10 -6.55 -3.99 -10.21
C GLY A 10 -5.96 -5.20 -10.94
N THR A 11 -4.84 -4.99 -11.64
CA THR A 11 -4.22 -6.03 -12.48
C THR A 11 -3.21 -6.82 -11.67
N ALA A 12 -3.46 -8.11 -11.45
CA ALA A 12 -2.53 -9.03 -10.78
C ALA A 12 -1.28 -9.33 -11.63
N ALA A 13 -0.18 -9.67 -10.98
CA ALA A 13 1.04 -10.06 -11.66
C ALA A 13 0.91 -11.43 -12.37
N PRO A 14 1.60 -11.64 -13.51
CA PRO A 14 1.46 -12.87 -14.31
C PRO A 14 1.96 -14.15 -13.63
N ASP A 15 2.87 -14.02 -12.66
CA ASP A 15 3.51 -15.11 -11.92
C ASP A 15 2.74 -15.54 -10.66
N GLY A 16 1.57 -14.94 -10.42
CA GLY A 16 0.79 -15.17 -9.20
C GLY A 16 1.35 -14.48 -7.96
N SER A 17 2.37 -13.63 -8.12
CA SER A 17 2.84 -12.75 -7.03
C SER A 17 1.79 -11.69 -6.70
N CYS A 18 1.86 -11.18 -5.47
CA CYS A 18 0.90 -10.21 -4.95
C CYS A 18 1.26 -8.78 -5.40
N SER A 19 1.35 -8.53 -6.70
CA SER A 19 1.61 -7.19 -7.23
C SER A 19 0.41 -6.68 -8.04
N PHE A 20 -0.07 -5.49 -7.69
CA PHE A 20 -1.25 -4.86 -8.29
C PHE A 20 -0.91 -3.48 -8.83
N THR A 21 -1.33 -3.20 -10.05
CA THR A 21 -1.19 -1.87 -10.66
C THR A 21 -2.54 -1.20 -10.87
N TYR A 22 -2.64 0.05 -10.41
CA TYR A 22 -3.76 0.95 -10.59
C TYR A 22 -3.33 2.10 -11.49
N ARG A 23 -4.01 2.29 -12.62
CA ARG A 23 -3.67 3.34 -13.58
C ARG A 23 -4.79 4.37 -13.64
N SER A 24 -4.45 5.63 -13.39
CA SER A 24 -5.44 6.71 -13.44
C SER A 24 -6.00 6.92 -14.86
N SER A 25 -5.28 6.52 -15.90
CA SER A 25 -5.75 6.52 -17.30
C SER A 25 -6.89 5.54 -17.54
N SER A 26 -7.00 4.48 -16.74
CA SER A 26 -8.08 3.49 -16.82
C SER A 26 -9.21 3.82 -15.85
N ARG A 27 -8.89 4.19 -14.60
CA ARG A 27 -9.88 4.53 -13.57
C ARG A 27 -9.29 5.51 -12.55
N LYS A 28 -9.97 6.65 -12.32
CA LYS A 28 -9.49 7.74 -11.45
C LYS A 28 -9.69 7.49 -9.94
N LYS A 29 -10.57 6.56 -9.57
CA LYS A 29 -10.91 6.23 -8.18
C LYS A 29 -11.13 4.74 -8.04
N GLY A 30 -10.79 4.17 -6.90
CA GLY A 30 -10.99 2.76 -6.61
C GLY A 30 -10.62 2.43 -5.19
N GLU A 31 -10.73 1.16 -4.85
CA GLU A 31 -10.39 0.60 -3.55
C GLU A 31 -9.19 -0.34 -3.71
N PHE A 32 -8.42 -0.51 -2.65
CA PHE A 32 -7.37 -1.51 -2.55
C PHE A 32 -7.45 -2.15 -1.17
N ASN A 33 -7.06 -3.42 -1.06
CA ASN A 33 -7.12 -4.15 0.19
C ASN A 33 -5.97 -5.13 0.29
N SER A 34 -5.65 -5.56 1.51
CA SER A 34 -4.75 -6.69 1.72
C SER A 34 -5.36 -8.01 1.22
N PRO A 35 -4.54 -9.03 0.91
CA PRO A 35 -5.04 -10.35 0.55
C PRO A 35 -6.03 -10.89 1.57
N ARG A 36 -7.14 -11.44 1.08
CA ARG A 36 -8.22 -12.04 1.88
C ARG A 36 -9.02 -11.08 2.77
N TYR A 37 -8.79 -9.77 2.69
CA TYR A 37 -9.62 -8.80 3.40
C TYR A 37 -11.12 -9.06 3.16
N PRO A 38 -12.00 -9.06 4.20
CA PRO A 38 -11.76 -8.57 5.57
C PRO A 38 -11.12 -9.58 6.54
N SER A 39 -10.70 -10.75 6.07
CA SER A 39 -9.95 -11.72 6.88
C SER A 39 -8.47 -11.30 7.04
N ASN A 40 -7.75 -11.97 7.94
CA ASN A 40 -6.33 -11.74 8.13
C ASN A 40 -5.53 -12.01 6.85
N TYR A 41 -4.57 -11.14 6.53
CA TYR A 41 -3.61 -11.39 5.46
C TYR A 41 -2.78 -12.67 5.76
N PRO A 42 -2.35 -13.43 4.74
CA PRO A 42 -1.52 -14.62 4.95
C PRO A 42 -0.15 -14.27 5.53
N SER A 43 0.43 -15.18 6.32
CA SER A 43 1.83 -15.04 6.74
C SER A 43 2.77 -15.13 5.54
N GLN A 44 3.95 -14.52 5.64
CA GLN A 44 4.96 -14.48 4.57
C GLN A 44 4.44 -13.85 3.26
N THR A 45 3.50 -12.92 3.39
CA THR A 45 2.97 -12.16 2.25
C THR A 45 3.86 -10.96 1.98
N ASN A 46 4.33 -10.82 0.74
CA ASN A 46 4.95 -9.61 0.24
C ASN A 46 4.15 -9.10 -0.96
N CYS A 47 3.45 -7.98 -0.79
CA CYS A 47 2.60 -7.40 -1.81
C CYS A 47 3.05 -6.00 -2.20
N SER A 48 2.96 -5.70 -3.50
CA SER A 48 3.23 -4.36 -4.04
C SER A 48 1.98 -3.77 -4.65
N TYR A 49 1.67 -2.52 -4.30
CA TYR A 49 0.55 -1.76 -4.85
C TYR A 49 1.10 -0.52 -5.53
N ILE A 50 0.97 -0.45 -6.84
CA ILE A 50 1.56 0.59 -7.67
C ILE A 50 0.45 1.47 -8.23
N PHE A 51 0.43 2.74 -7.82
CA PHE A 51 -0.55 3.72 -8.26
C PHE A 51 0.10 4.67 -9.27
N ILE A 52 -0.30 4.57 -10.53
CA ILE A 52 0.29 5.31 -11.64
C ILE A 52 -0.63 6.46 -12.03
N ALA A 53 -0.12 7.68 -11.88
CA ALA A 53 -0.83 8.91 -12.19
C ALA A 53 -0.41 9.48 -13.57
N THR A 54 -1.33 10.13 -14.27
CA THR A 54 -0.99 10.89 -15.47
C THR A 54 -0.39 12.25 -15.08
N PRO A 55 0.34 12.95 -15.99
CA PRO A 55 0.91 14.25 -15.67
C PRO A 55 -0.13 15.22 -15.09
N ASN A 56 0.27 15.97 -14.05
CA ASN A 56 -0.56 16.93 -13.30
C ASN A 56 -1.64 16.32 -12.39
N GLU A 57 -1.61 15.01 -12.16
CA GLU A 57 -2.44 14.37 -11.14
C GLU A 57 -1.65 14.07 -9.87
N GLN A 58 -2.37 13.89 -8.77
CA GLN A 58 -1.83 13.38 -7.51
C GLN A 58 -2.67 12.18 -7.09
N VAL A 59 -2.00 11.19 -6.49
CA VAL A 59 -2.64 10.04 -5.88
C VAL A 59 -2.90 10.37 -4.42
N THR A 60 -4.16 10.25 -4.00
CA THR A 60 -4.55 10.30 -2.59
C THR A 60 -4.89 8.89 -2.13
N LEU A 61 -4.27 8.45 -1.05
CA LEU A 61 -4.57 7.18 -0.38
C LEU A 61 -5.22 7.44 0.97
N VAL A 62 -6.33 6.74 1.21
CA VAL A 62 -7.10 6.79 2.46
C VAL A 62 -7.33 5.35 2.90
N PHE A 63 -7.08 5.07 4.18
CA PHE A 63 -7.31 3.75 4.77
C PHE A 63 -8.56 3.80 5.64
N ASP A 64 -9.59 3.07 5.23
CA ASP A 64 -10.81 2.91 6.03
C ASP A 64 -10.59 1.93 7.20
N HIS A 65 -9.79 0.88 6.94
CA HIS A 65 -9.39 -0.11 7.93
C HIS A 65 -7.89 -0.37 7.84
N PHE A 66 -7.21 -0.28 8.99
CA PHE A 66 -5.77 -0.53 9.08
C PHE A 66 -5.46 -1.37 10.31
N LYS A 67 -4.90 -2.56 10.07
CA LYS A 67 -4.37 -3.42 11.13
C LYS A 67 -3.24 -4.26 10.55
N VAL A 68 -2.03 -3.90 10.91
CA VAL A 68 -0.80 -4.63 10.59
C VAL A 68 -0.17 -5.07 11.91
N ARG A 69 0.34 -6.29 11.97
CA ARG A 69 0.92 -6.83 13.20
C ARG A 69 2.08 -5.97 13.69
N ALA A 70 2.13 -5.71 14.99
CA ALA A 70 3.19 -4.94 15.63
C ALA A 70 3.53 -5.59 16.98
N ASP A 71 4.81 -5.54 17.33
CA ASP A 71 5.36 -5.99 18.61
C ASP A 71 5.01 -5.05 19.77
N GLN A 72 4.91 -3.74 19.51
CA GLN A 72 4.54 -2.72 20.50
C GLN A 72 3.17 -2.10 20.19
N ALA A 73 2.14 -2.49 20.96
CA ALA A 73 0.77 -1.98 20.84
C ALA A 73 0.62 -0.47 21.15
N ASN A 74 1.61 0.15 21.79
CA ASN A 74 1.60 1.55 22.22
C ASN A 74 2.34 2.50 21.27
N ALA A 75 2.74 2.04 20.09
CA ALA A 75 3.18 2.93 19.02
C ALA A 75 1.93 3.67 18.49
N THR A 76 1.56 4.79 19.14
CA THR A 76 0.30 5.52 18.90
C THR A 76 0.47 6.82 18.09
N ALA A 77 1.52 6.96 17.27
CA ALA A 77 1.68 8.17 16.46
C ALA A 77 2.49 7.96 15.17
N GLY A 78 1.82 8.05 14.00
CA GLY A 78 2.43 8.42 12.72
C GLY A 78 3.50 7.46 12.17
N SER A 79 4.27 7.95 11.18
CA SER A 79 5.33 7.20 10.46
C SER A 79 6.28 6.52 11.45
N TYR A 80 6.17 5.20 11.59
CA TYR A 80 7.01 4.39 12.44
C TYR A 80 8.26 4.05 11.64
N GLY A 81 9.30 4.87 11.75
CA GLY A 81 10.56 4.64 11.07
C GLY A 81 11.11 3.23 11.29
N THR A 82 12.16 2.86 10.57
CA THR A 82 12.69 1.49 10.48
C THR A 82 13.17 0.85 11.79
N SER A 83 13.17 1.56 12.93
CA SER A 83 13.43 1.02 14.27
C SER A 83 12.18 0.47 14.96
N VAL A 84 11.00 0.74 14.42
CA VAL A 84 9.68 0.25 14.84
C VAL A 84 9.08 -0.56 13.68
N CYS A 85 8.09 -1.42 13.94
CA CYS A 85 7.50 -2.31 12.94
C CYS A 85 8.51 -3.33 12.37
N GLN A 86 9.12 -4.11 13.27
CA GLN A 86 10.08 -5.17 12.90
C GLN A 86 9.40 -6.49 12.53
N GLU A 87 8.14 -6.70 12.95
CA GLU A 87 7.38 -7.90 12.59
C GLU A 87 6.80 -7.77 11.17
N ASP A 88 5.60 -7.18 11.05
CA ASP A 88 4.99 -6.87 9.77
C ASP A 88 4.99 -5.36 9.56
N TRP A 89 5.01 -4.93 8.31
CA TRP A 89 4.96 -3.51 7.97
C TRP A 89 4.29 -3.25 6.63
N LEU A 90 3.80 -2.02 6.49
CA LEU A 90 3.43 -1.42 5.23
C LEU A 90 4.35 -0.23 5.00
N GLU A 91 5.08 -0.24 3.89
CA GLU A 91 5.90 0.90 3.47
C GLU A 91 5.24 1.61 2.30
N MET A 92 5.37 2.93 2.29
CA MET A 92 4.84 3.78 1.24
C MET A 92 5.96 4.64 0.67
N TYR A 93 6.01 4.72 -0.66
CA TYR A 93 7.05 5.44 -1.38
C TYR A 93 6.40 6.39 -2.38
N ASN A 94 7.03 7.56 -2.56
CA ASN A 94 6.85 8.34 -3.79
C ASN A 94 7.86 7.83 -4.82
N MET A 95 7.36 7.52 -6.01
CA MET A 95 8.17 7.09 -7.16
C MET A 95 8.29 8.24 -8.15
N TYR A 96 9.46 8.46 -8.71
CA TYR A 96 9.70 9.51 -9.71
C TYR A 96 10.16 8.91 -11.05
N ARG A 97 10.05 9.69 -12.13
CA ARG A 97 10.34 9.22 -13.51
C ARG A 97 11.80 8.82 -13.73
N ASP A 98 12.70 9.38 -12.96
CA ASP A 98 14.14 9.08 -12.97
C ASP A 98 14.46 7.77 -12.22
N GLY A 99 13.45 7.08 -11.69
CA GLY A 99 13.61 5.88 -10.88
C GLY A 99 13.91 6.17 -9.42
N THR A 100 13.94 7.44 -8.99
CA THR A 100 14.12 7.78 -7.58
C THR A 100 12.90 7.31 -6.78
N GLU A 101 13.17 6.64 -5.65
CA GLU A 101 12.16 6.23 -4.68
C GLU A 101 12.39 6.99 -3.37
N LYS A 102 11.34 7.62 -2.84
CA LYS A 102 11.40 8.34 -1.57
C LYS A 102 10.42 7.74 -0.57
N LEU A 103 10.96 7.11 0.47
CA LEU A 103 10.17 6.58 1.59
C LEU A 103 9.37 7.72 2.24
N ILE A 104 8.04 7.53 2.28
CA ILE A 104 7.11 8.38 3.03
C ILE A 104 7.10 7.92 4.48
N GLY A 105 7.02 6.61 4.68
CA GLY A 105 6.99 6.01 6.01
C GLY A 105 6.82 4.51 5.98
N ARG A 106 7.12 3.92 7.13
CA ARG A 106 6.83 2.53 7.46
C ARG A 106 5.74 2.54 8.54
N TYR A 107 4.75 1.65 8.41
CA TYR A 107 3.54 1.67 9.23
C TYR A 107 3.20 0.25 9.71
N CYS A 108 2.79 0.14 10.97
CA CYS A 108 2.23 -1.07 11.55
C CYS A 108 1.24 -0.71 12.68
N GLY A 109 0.66 -1.72 13.32
CA GLY A 109 -0.31 -1.54 14.39
C GLY A 109 -1.72 -1.25 13.88
N MET A 110 -2.52 -0.54 14.68
CA MET A 110 -3.93 -0.24 14.40
C MET A 110 -4.20 1.23 14.05
N THR A 111 -3.16 2.07 14.07
CA THR A 111 -3.26 3.49 13.73
C THR A 111 -2.89 3.65 12.27
N ALA A 112 -3.89 3.85 11.41
CA ALA A 112 -3.67 4.15 10.01
C ALA A 112 -2.84 5.44 9.84
N PRO A 113 -2.01 5.55 8.80
CA PRO A 113 -1.61 6.87 8.34
C PRO A 113 -2.88 7.68 8.01
N GLY A 114 -2.83 9.00 8.25
CA GLY A 114 -3.88 9.90 7.75
C GLY A 114 -3.96 9.87 6.21
N PRO A 115 -4.87 10.63 5.59
CA PRO A 115 -4.87 10.79 4.14
C PRO A 115 -3.48 11.19 3.64
N LEU A 116 -2.95 10.43 2.70
CA LEU A 116 -1.62 10.63 2.13
C LEU A 116 -1.75 11.02 0.67
N ASP A 117 -1.23 12.21 0.35
CA ASP A 117 -1.10 12.69 -1.02
C ASP A 117 0.32 12.44 -1.55
N SER A 118 0.41 11.92 -2.76
CA SER A 118 1.68 11.81 -3.48
C SER A 118 2.30 13.20 -3.69
N THR A 119 3.62 13.31 -3.59
CA THR A 119 4.30 14.57 -3.89
C THR A 119 4.11 14.98 -5.34
N ARG A 120 4.05 16.29 -5.61
CA ARG A 120 4.03 16.81 -6.99
C ARG A 120 5.23 16.27 -7.78
N GLY A 121 4.95 15.69 -8.95
CA GLY A 121 5.97 15.11 -9.83
C GLY A 121 6.25 13.63 -9.58
N ALA A 122 5.66 13.01 -8.55
CA ALA A 122 5.62 11.56 -8.45
C ALA A 122 4.76 10.97 -9.60
N VAL A 123 5.07 9.75 -10.03
CA VAL A 123 4.45 9.06 -11.17
C VAL A 123 3.94 7.68 -10.85
#